data_AF-A0A2V0PD61-F1
#
_entry.id   AF-A0A2V0PD61-F1
#
_cell.length_a   1.000
_cell.length_b   1.000
_cell.length_c   1.000
_cell.angle_alpha   90.00
_cell.angle_beta   90.00
_cell.angle_gamma   90.00
#
_symmetry.space_group_name_H-M   'P 1'
#
loop_
_entity.id
_entity.type
_entity.pdbx_description
1 polymer ?
#
loop_
_entity_poly.entity_id
_entity_poly.type
_entity_poly.pdbx_seq_one_letter_code
_entity_poly.pdbx_strand_id
1 'polypeptide(L)'
;MRALCVGRGAFVWPGRAGDGLELAVLSRGAREAACRPVRKRTAAAAAAAAAAADEPRRAWAAVLNTQPAAGSEAIPPPRWARRLASAAAAAATAAALALGAADAATASNALAAAEPAAQCPRPGLGILSLPLSSDELPTARPPPWAGQCGWACALDAPPPAAAPNGALTARVEHRPLAGVTPEMLVWWFGNIEGEMTHPVDGRSYPKYLVWHPRDHITTSTASPGRGPGDPTGARWRIVEFFGARRDWLRGDAPCEWADQFFTNTTLTVRAFGAGGMEGGFPLPWRREPAVRLVHEWSPSPEGARLVSTLTVGVPQGDDPGTRLVNFFAKRAFGGREPEAALRAWQLHCLQEFGNLKFFLPELYASSSGEGSGGSGAA
;
A
#
# COMPACT_ATOMS: atom_id res chain seq x y z
N MET A 1 8.18 -33.04 27.30
CA MET A 1 9.37 -32.29 26.79
C MET A 1 9.11 -31.90 25.34
N ARG A 2 9.31 -30.62 24.99
CA ARG A 2 9.38 -30.10 23.60
C ARG A 2 10.43 -28.99 23.61
N ALA A 3 11.30 -28.94 22.60
CA ALA A 3 12.37 -27.95 22.54
C ALA A 3 11.87 -26.66 21.85
N LEU A 4 12.18 -25.50 22.43
CA LEU A 4 12.07 -24.20 21.77
C LEU A 4 13.43 -23.80 21.19
N CYS A 5 13.47 -23.50 19.90
CA CYS A 5 14.62 -22.85 19.29
C CYS A 5 14.55 -21.34 19.56
N VAL A 6 15.28 -20.86 20.57
CA VAL A 6 15.46 -19.43 20.84
C VAL A 6 16.74 -18.93 20.17
N GLY A 7 16.61 -17.97 19.25
CA GLY A 7 17.75 -17.31 18.62
C GLY A 7 18.51 -16.42 19.62
N ARG A 8 19.83 -16.58 19.70
CA ARG A 8 20.69 -15.77 20.58
C ARG A 8 21.10 -14.46 19.90
N GLY A 9 20.55 -13.35 20.36
CA GLY A 9 21.22 -12.03 20.27
C GLY A 9 22.13 -11.85 21.48
N ALA A 10 23.41 -11.52 21.28
CA ALA A 10 24.35 -11.31 22.37
C ALA A 10 24.31 -9.85 22.85
N PHE A 11 23.73 -9.60 24.01
CA PHE A 11 23.91 -8.34 24.73
C PHE A 11 25.22 -8.40 25.53
N VAL A 12 26.12 -7.43 25.29
CA VAL A 12 27.32 -7.24 26.09
C VAL A 12 27.07 -6.08 27.05
N TRP A 13 27.24 -6.33 28.35
CA TRP A 13 27.19 -5.32 29.41
C TRP A 13 28.57 -5.20 30.06
N PRO A 14 29.09 -3.99 30.34
CA PRO A 14 30.39 -3.83 30.97
C PRO A 14 30.33 -4.25 32.46
N GLY A 15 30.80 -5.46 32.75
CA GLY A 15 31.08 -5.96 34.10
C GLY A 15 32.57 -5.77 34.47
N ARG A 16 32.87 -5.70 35.77
CA ARG A 16 34.26 -5.52 36.26
C ARG A 16 35.09 -6.80 36.14
N ALA A 17 36.41 -6.62 36.14
CA ALA A 17 37.40 -7.70 36.15
C ALA A 17 37.25 -8.64 37.37
N GLY A 18 37.57 -9.91 37.16
CA GLY A 18 37.55 -10.96 38.18
C GLY A 18 37.79 -12.34 37.57
N ASP A 19 39.06 -12.72 37.49
CA ASP A 19 39.61 -14.07 37.31
C ASP A 19 39.25 -14.88 36.04
N GLY A 20 40.20 -15.69 35.58
CA GLY A 20 40.17 -16.38 34.29
C GLY A 20 39.88 -17.87 34.37
N LEU A 21 39.47 -18.45 33.23
CA LEU A 21 39.36 -19.89 33.04
C LEU A 21 39.60 -20.22 31.56
N GLU A 22 40.39 -21.27 31.30
CA GLU A 22 40.71 -21.71 29.94
C GLU A 22 39.46 -22.21 29.20
N LEU A 23 39.43 -22.00 27.88
CA LEU A 23 38.41 -22.55 26.99
C LEU A 23 39.08 -23.30 25.84
N ALA A 24 39.11 -24.63 25.97
CA ALA A 24 39.77 -25.51 25.02
C ALA A 24 39.10 -25.50 23.64
N VAL A 25 39.93 -25.54 22.59
CA VAL A 25 39.46 -25.61 21.20
C VAL A 25 39.04 -27.04 20.85
N LEU A 26 37.80 -27.22 20.40
CA LEU A 26 37.34 -28.45 19.74
C LEU A 26 36.79 -28.14 18.34
N SER A 27 36.98 -29.09 17.43
CA SER A 27 36.97 -28.86 15.98
C SER A 27 35.64 -29.22 15.28
N ARG A 28 35.55 -28.84 14.00
CA ARG A 28 34.39 -29.00 13.12
C ARG A 28 33.88 -30.45 13.03
N GLY A 29 32.55 -30.64 12.98
CA GLY A 29 31.94 -31.92 12.60
C GLY A 29 30.45 -31.84 12.27
N ALA A 30 30.10 -32.13 11.00
CA ALA A 30 28.79 -32.50 10.46
C ALA A 30 27.52 -31.72 10.85
N ARG A 31 26.88 -31.06 9.84
CA ARG A 31 25.45 -31.24 9.47
C ARG A 31 25.02 -30.37 8.27
N GLU A 32 25.60 -30.63 7.10
CA GLU A 32 24.90 -30.35 5.83
C GLU A 32 24.05 -31.56 5.46
N ALA A 33 22.70 -31.44 5.46
CA ALA A 33 21.76 -32.27 4.67
C ALA A 33 20.27 -32.03 5.07
N ALA A 34 19.65 -30.89 4.74
CA ALA A 34 18.17 -30.75 4.76
C ALA A 34 17.60 -29.48 4.08
N CYS A 35 17.97 -29.11 2.84
CA CYS A 35 17.18 -28.11 2.07
C CYS A 35 17.51 -28.05 0.56
N ARG A 36 16.78 -28.78 -0.30
CA ARG A 36 16.64 -28.53 -1.76
C ARG A 36 15.42 -29.30 -2.32
N PRO A 37 14.78 -28.85 -3.42
CA PRO A 37 13.56 -28.07 -3.20
C PRO A 37 12.32 -28.52 -4.01
N VAL A 38 11.16 -27.98 -3.61
CA VAL A 38 9.82 -28.18 -4.19
C VAL A 38 9.75 -27.92 -5.72
N ARG A 39 10.66 -27.10 -6.28
CA ARG A 39 10.69 -26.71 -7.71
C ARG A 39 10.63 -27.87 -8.73
N LYS A 40 10.97 -29.11 -8.36
CA LYS A 40 10.84 -30.26 -9.28
C LYS A 40 9.39 -30.71 -9.52
N ARG A 41 8.44 -30.43 -8.62
CA ARG A 41 7.03 -30.87 -8.80
C ARG A 41 6.23 -29.97 -9.75
N THR A 42 6.45 -28.66 -9.72
CA THR A 42 5.73 -27.72 -10.60
C THR A 42 6.10 -27.87 -12.07
N ALA A 43 7.39 -28.10 -12.38
CA ALA A 43 7.85 -28.35 -13.74
C ALA A 43 7.25 -29.64 -14.35
N ALA A 44 7.10 -30.70 -13.56
CA ALA A 44 6.49 -31.96 -14.01
C ALA A 44 4.99 -31.80 -14.31
N ALA A 45 4.25 -31.05 -13.48
CA ALA A 45 2.84 -30.76 -13.72
C ALA A 45 2.61 -29.93 -14.99
N ALA A 46 3.44 -28.90 -15.23
CA ALA A 46 3.37 -28.08 -16.44
C ALA A 46 3.65 -28.90 -17.71
N ALA A 47 4.63 -29.81 -17.68
CA ALA A 47 4.93 -30.69 -18.80
C ALA A 47 3.79 -31.68 -19.11
N ALA A 48 3.14 -32.24 -18.08
CA ALA A 48 1.98 -33.12 -18.25
C ALA A 48 0.77 -32.40 -18.87
N ALA A 49 0.49 -31.17 -18.42
CA ALA A 49 -0.59 -30.35 -18.99
C ALA A 49 -0.34 -29.98 -20.47
N ALA A 50 0.91 -29.67 -20.83
CA ALA A 50 1.29 -29.40 -22.22
C ALA A 50 1.12 -30.63 -23.14
N ALA A 51 1.44 -31.83 -22.65
CA ALA A 51 1.26 -33.06 -23.42
C ALA A 51 -0.22 -33.38 -23.69
N ALA A 52 -1.08 -33.25 -22.68
CA ALA A 52 -2.52 -33.51 -22.79
C ALA A 52 -3.24 -32.59 -23.79
N ALA A 53 -2.71 -31.38 -24.04
CA ALA A 53 -3.28 -30.42 -24.98
C ALA A 53 -2.92 -30.69 -26.46
N ASP A 54 -1.91 -31.53 -26.74
CA ASP A 54 -1.40 -31.78 -28.10
C ASP A 54 -2.06 -33.00 -28.77
N GLU A 55 -2.48 -34.00 -27.99
CA GLU A 55 -3.11 -35.22 -28.49
C GLU A 55 -4.42 -34.97 -29.28
N PRO A 56 -5.37 -34.11 -28.82
CA PRO A 56 -6.57 -33.78 -29.59
C PRO A 56 -6.27 -33.03 -30.91
N ARG A 57 -5.16 -32.27 -30.95
CA ARG A 57 -4.72 -31.54 -32.16
C ARG A 57 -4.18 -32.49 -33.21
N ARG A 58 -3.40 -33.51 -32.79
CA ARG A 58 -2.91 -34.58 -33.69
C ARG A 58 -4.05 -35.41 -34.25
N ALA A 59 -5.06 -35.73 -33.44
CA ALA A 59 -6.26 -36.43 -33.89
C ALA A 59 -7.03 -35.66 -34.99
N TRP A 60 -7.22 -34.35 -34.83
CA TRP A 60 -7.86 -33.51 -35.85
C TRP A 60 -7.02 -33.34 -37.12
N ALA A 61 -5.70 -33.24 -37.00
CA ALA A 61 -4.80 -33.15 -38.16
C ALA A 61 -4.86 -34.41 -39.05
N ALA A 62 -5.08 -35.59 -38.47
CA ALA A 62 -5.25 -36.83 -39.22
C ALA A 62 -6.56 -36.86 -40.05
N VAL A 63 -7.66 -36.33 -39.49
CA VAL A 63 -8.98 -36.31 -40.16
C VAL A 63 -9.03 -35.36 -41.35
N LEU A 64 -8.27 -34.26 -41.31
CA LEU A 64 -8.26 -33.24 -42.37
C LEU A 64 -7.36 -33.58 -43.58
N ASN A 65 -6.54 -34.63 -43.49
CA ASN A 65 -5.50 -34.91 -44.49
C ASN A 65 -5.87 -36.01 -45.51
N THR A 66 -7.07 -36.59 -45.44
CA THR A 66 -7.60 -37.52 -46.45
C THR A 66 -8.33 -36.75 -47.56
N GLN A 67 -7.62 -36.32 -48.60
CA GLN A 67 -8.27 -35.78 -49.80
C GLN A 67 -9.00 -36.90 -50.57
N PRO A 68 -10.27 -36.72 -50.98
CA PRO A 68 -10.89 -37.58 -51.97
C PRO A 68 -10.28 -37.30 -53.36
N ALA A 69 -10.18 -38.34 -54.19
CA ALA A 69 -9.75 -38.18 -55.58
C ALA A 69 -10.76 -37.31 -56.37
N ALA A 70 -10.26 -36.42 -57.21
CA ALA A 70 -11.10 -35.52 -58.01
C ALA A 70 -11.95 -36.31 -59.02
N GLY A 71 -13.28 -36.14 -58.97
CA GLY A 71 -14.20 -36.68 -59.98
C GLY A 71 -15.62 -37.03 -59.50
N SER A 72 -15.85 -37.22 -58.20
CA SER A 72 -17.19 -37.51 -57.68
C SER A 72 -17.94 -36.26 -57.21
N GLU A 73 -19.17 -36.07 -57.70
CA GLU A 73 -20.09 -35.10 -57.09
C GLU A 73 -20.45 -35.55 -55.68
N ALA A 74 -20.09 -34.74 -54.68
CA ALA A 74 -20.34 -35.05 -53.28
C ALA A 74 -21.84 -34.93 -52.95
N ILE A 75 -22.56 -36.05 -52.93
CA ILE A 75 -23.96 -36.11 -52.50
C ILE A 75 -24.07 -35.47 -51.11
N PRO A 76 -24.78 -34.33 -50.96
CA PRO A 76 -24.72 -33.56 -49.74
C PRO A 76 -25.46 -34.29 -48.61
N PRO A 77 -24.91 -34.39 -47.40
CA PRO A 77 -25.42 -35.28 -46.37
C PRO A 77 -26.89 -34.98 -46.04
N PRO A 78 -27.73 -36.02 -45.81
CA PRO A 78 -29.16 -35.86 -45.62
C PRO A 78 -29.46 -34.99 -44.39
N ARG A 79 -30.60 -34.31 -44.40
CA ARG A 79 -30.95 -33.29 -43.38
C ARG A 79 -30.90 -33.82 -41.95
N TRP A 80 -31.16 -35.11 -41.72
CA TRP A 80 -31.04 -35.75 -40.40
C TRP A 80 -29.58 -35.86 -39.94
N ALA A 81 -28.64 -36.23 -40.82
CA ALA A 81 -27.22 -36.35 -40.49
C ALA A 81 -26.60 -34.99 -40.12
N ARG A 82 -27.00 -33.91 -40.83
CA ARG A 82 -26.59 -32.54 -40.45
C ARG A 82 -27.15 -32.12 -39.10
N ARG A 83 -28.41 -32.47 -38.79
CA ARG A 83 -29.01 -32.21 -37.47
C ARG A 83 -28.30 -32.98 -36.36
N LEU A 84 -27.93 -34.24 -36.58
CA LEU A 84 -27.12 -35.01 -35.62
C LEU A 84 -25.72 -34.40 -35.44
N ALA A 85 -25.05 -33.98 -36.52
CA ALA A 85 -23.75 -33.30 -36.42
C ALA A 85 -23.85 -31.98 -35.65
N SER A 86 -24.89 -31.17 -35.89
CA SER A 86 -25.14 -29.94 -35.11
C SER A 86 -25.46 -30.23 -33.65
N ALA A 87 -26.25 -31.27 -33.35
CA ALA A 87 -26.57 -31.68 -31.99
C ALA A 87 -25.34 -32.23 -31.25
N ALA A 88 -24.49 -33.02 -31.92
CA ALA A 88 -23.24 -33.53 -31.37
C ALA A 88 -22.24 -32.39 -31.11
N ALA A 89 -22.12 -31.42 -32.03
CA ALA A 89 -21.31 -30.22 -31.82
C ALA A 89 -21.83 -29.37 -30.65
N ALA A 90 -23.14 -29.16 -30.54
CA ALA A 90 -23.74 -28.45 -29.41
C ALA A 90 -23.53 -29.18 -28.09
N ALA A 91 -23.69 -30.51 -28.06
CA ALA A 91 -23.45 -31.35 -26.89
C ALA A 91 -21.97 -31.36 -26.48
N ALA A 92 -21.04 -31.42 -27.43
CA ALA A 92 -19.60 -31.32 -27.19
C ALA A 92 -19.21 -29.94 -26.64
N THR A 93 -19.77 -28.86 -27.19
CA THR A 93 -19.58 -27.49 -26.66
C THR A 93 -20.15 -27.34 -25.25
N ALA A 94 -21.35 -27.88 -24.98
CA ALA A 94 -21.95 -27.87 -23.65
C ALA A 94 -21.14 -28.70 -22.65
N ALA A 95 -20.62 -29.86 -23.05
CA ALA A 95 -19.74 -30.69 -22.24
C ALA A 95 -18.39 -30.01 -21.97
N ALA A 96 -17.79 -29.37 -22.96
CA ALA A 96 -16.54 -28.60 -22.80
C ALA A 96 -16.74 -27.38 -21.88
N LEU A 97 -17.89 -26.69 -21.98
CA LEU A 97 -18.26 -25.62 -21.04
C LEU A 97 -18.53 -26.15 -19.63
N ALA A 98 -19.18 -27.30 -19.49
CA ALA A 98 -19.45 -27.90 -18.18
C ALA A 98 -18.16 -28.41 -17.50
N LEU A 99 -17.25 -29.04 -18.25
CA LEU A 99 -15.93 -29.47 -17.77
C LEU A 99 -15.06 -28.25 -17.47
N GLY A 100 -15.00 -27.24 -18.34
CA GLY A 100 -14.31 -25.99 -18.09
C GLY A 100 -14.85 -25.23 -16.88
N ALA A 101 -16.16 -25.27 -16.63
CA ALA A 101 -16.77 -24.71 -15.42
C ALA A 101 -16.48 -25.56 -14.17
N ALA A 102 -16.42 -26.89 -14.28
CA ALA A 102 -16.04 -27.78 -13.19
C ALA A 102 -14.56 -27.63 -12.80
N ASP A 103 -13.66 -27.53 -13.78
CA ASP A 103 -12.24 -27.25 -13.56
C ASP A 103 -12.02 -25.81 -13.08
N ALA A 104 -12.76 -24.81 -13.58
CA ALA A 104 -12.71 -23.46 -13.04
C ALA A 104 -13.23 -23.38 -11.59
N ALA A 105 -14.32 -24.08 -11.26
CA ALA A 105 -14.83 -24.17 -9.90
C ALA A 105 -13.87 -24.94 -8.98
N THR A 106 -13.23 -26.01 -9.47
CA THR A 106 -12.28 -26.82 -8.69
C THR A 106 -10.94 -26.09 -8.51
N ALA A 107 -10.45 -25.38 -9.52
CA ALA A 107 -9.27 -24.51 -9.42
C ALA A 107 -9.53 -23.28 -8.54
N SER A 108 -10.71 -22.67 -8.63
CA SER A 108 -11.14 -21.59 -7.72
C SER A 108 -11.23 -22.10 -6.28
N ASN A 109 -11.82 -23.27 -6.05
CA ASN A 109 -11.85 -23.90 -4.72
C ASN A 109 -10.46 -24.36 -4.24
N ALA A 110 -9.53 -24.72 -5.14
CA ALA A 110 -8.15 -25.07 -4.79
C ALA A 110 -7.26 -23.85 -4.52
N LEU A 111 -7.59 -22.68 -5.09
CA LEU A 111 -7.00 -21.38 -4.72
C LEU A 111 -7.65 -20.79 -3.46
N ALA A 112 -8.94 -21.07 -3.23
CA ALA A 112 -9.62 -20.77 -1.98
C ALA A 112 -9.22 -21.73 -0.84
N ALA A 113 -8.63 -22.88 -1.16
CA ALA A 113 -7.87 -23.73 -0.23
C ALA A 113 -6.49 -23.13 0.10
N ALA A 114 -6.46 -21.82 0.37
CA ALA A 114 -5.41 -21.20 1.15
C ALA A 114 -5.25 -21.93 2.49
N GLU A 115 -4.05 -21.89 3.08
CA GLU A 115 -3.83 -22.45 4.41
C GLU A 115 -4.88 -21.88 5.39
N PRO A 116 -5.45 -22.69 6.29
CA PRO A 116 -6.54 -22.26 7.15
C PRO A 116 -6.07 -21.08 7.99
N ALA A 117 -6.54 -19.88 7.63
CA ALA A 117 -5.95 -18.60 8.03
C ALA A 117 -5.68 -18.59 9.54
N ALA A 118 -4.40 -18.69 9.91
CA ALA A 118 -3.94 -19.20 11.20
C ALA A 118 -4.15 -18.17 12.34
N GLN A 119 -5.44 -17.91 12.62
CA GLN A 119 -6.02 -16.86 13.44
C GLN A 119 -5.09 -15.65 13.65
N CYS A 120 -4.71 -15.04 12.53
CA CYS A 120 -3.90 -13.83 12.53
C CYS A 120 -4.58 -12.81 13.47
N PRO A 121 -3.84 -12.25 14.46
CA PRO A 121 -4.43 -11.50 15.54
C PRO A 121 -5.24 -10.36 14.94
N ARG A 122 -6.57 -10.38 15.13
CA ARG A 122 -7.48 -9.43 14.48
C ARG A 122 -6.96 -8.01 14.80
N PRO A 123 -6.62 -7.18 13.79
CA PRO A 123 -6.14 -5.83 14.03
C PRO A 123 -7.15 -5.12 14.94
N GLY A 124 -6.65 -4.53 16.02
CA GLY A 124 -7.35 -4.48 17.32
C GLY A 124 -8.54 -3.51 17.44
N LEU A 125 -9.51 -3.63 16.52
CA LEU A 125 -10.59 -2.66 16.23
C LEU A 125 -10.06 -1.21 16.19
N GLY A 126 -8.89 -1.08 15.55
CA GLY A 126 -8.32 0.17 15.05
C GLY A 126 -8.77 0.38 13.60
N ILE A 127 -9.45 1.49 13.40
CA ILE A 127 -9.89 2.10 12.13
C ILE A 127 -9.14 3.48 12.12
N LEU A 128 -9.13 4.41 11.17
CA LEU A 128 -9.85 4.70 9.93
C LEU A 128 -9.40 3.84 8.76
N SER A 129 -9.82 2.58 8.76
CA SER A 129 -9.40 1.63 7.73
C SER A 129 -10.53 0.70 7.33
N LEU A 130 -10.85 0.69 6.04
CA LEU A 130 -11.24 -0.56 5.38
C LEU A 130 -10.07 -1.56 5.50
N PRO A 131 -10.31 -2.88 5.52
CA PRO A 131 -9.23 -3.86 5.57
C PRO A 131 -8.24 -3.65 4.42
N LEU A 132 -6.96 -3.40 4.74
CA LEU A 132 -5.91 -3.30 3.73
C LEU A 132 -5.61 -4.70 3.17
N SER A 133 -5.93 -4.89 1.89
CA SER A 133 -5.64 -6.12 1.16
C SER A 133 -4.19 -6.16 0.64
N SER A 134 -3.69 -7.37 0.36
CA SER A 134 -2.35 -7.53 -0.24
C SER A 134 -2.30 -6.97 -1.67
N ASP A 135 -3.42 -6.99 -2.41
CA ASP A 135 -3.50 -6.45 -3.77
C ASP A 135 -3.43 -4.91 -3.82
N GLU A 136 -3.82 -4.21 -2.76
CA GLU A 136 -3.65 -2.76 -2.67
C GLU A 136 -2.19 -2.33 -2.52
N LEU A 137 -1.32 -3.18 -1.96
CA LEU A 137 0.11 -2.88 -1.82
C LEU A 137 0.79 -2.65 -3.19
N PRO A 138 1.84 -1.80 -3.24
CA PRO A 138 2.54 -1.53 -4.48
C PRO A 138 3.34 -2.76 -4.95
N THR A 139 3.50 -2.90 -6.26
CA THR A 139 4.32 -3.97 -6.88
C THR A 139 5.82 -3.69 -6.84
N ALA A 140 6.20 -2.41 -6.68
CA ALA A 140 7.56 -1.95 -6.39
C ALA A 140 7.49 -0.60 -5.66
N ARG A 141 8.52 -0.29 -4.86
CA ARG A 141 8.68 1.01 -4.19
C ARG A 141 9.89 1.77 -4.76
N PRO A 142 9.87 3.11 -4.76
CA PRO A 142 11.06 3.90 -5.04
C PRO A 142 12.12 3.68 -3.94
N PRO A 143 13.42 3.88 -4.24
CA PRO A 143 14.45 3.80 -3.22
C PRO A 143 14.30 4.96 -2.20
N PRO A 144 14.67 4.75 -0.92
CA PRO A 144 14.50 5.76 0.12
C PRO A 144 15.42 6.97 -0.08
N TRP A 145 14.92 8.15 0.27
CA TRP A 145 15.69 9.40 0.18
C TRP A 145 16.90 9.42 1.11
N ALA A 146 18.07 9.77 0.56
CA ALA A 146 19.29 9.94 1.33
C ALA A 146 19.15 11.15 2.28
N GLY A 147 19.20 10.91 3.60
CA GLY A 147 18.88 11.93 4.59
C GLY A 147 17.38 12.19 4.76
N GLN A 148 16.53 11.18 4.52
CA GLN A 148 15.12 11.15 4.94
C GLN A 148 15.00 11.67 6.39
N CYS A 149 13.97 12.49 6.63
CA CYS A 149 13.77 13.10 7.92
C CYS A 149 13.34 12.13 9.03
N GLY A 150 13.36 12.64 10.26
CA GLY A 150 12.85 11.99 11.46
C GLY A 150 12.76 13.02 12.58
N TRP A 151 12.81 12.60 13.84
CA TRP A 151 12.74 13.51 15.00
C TRP A 151 13.75 14.67 14.96
N ALA A 152 14.91 14.50 14.34
CA ALA A 152 15.90 15.56 14.15
C ALA A 152 15.46 16.69 13.19
N CYS A 153 14.41 16.51 12.40
CA CYS A 153 13.80 17.55 11.56
C CYS A 153 12.67 18.32 12.26
N ALA A 154 12.26 17.91 13.46
CA ALA A 154 11.36 18.71 14.27
C ALA A 154 12.07 19.97 14.79
N LEU A 155 11.31 21.06 14.86
CA LEU A 155 11.58 22.20 15.74
C LEU A 155 10.86 21.97 17.09
N ASP A 156 9.61 21.52 17.04
CA ASP A 156 8.82 21.07 18.18
C ASP A 156 7.99 19.83 17.80
N ALA A 157 7.82 18.88 18.74
CA ALA A 157 7.06 17.64 18.55
C ALA A 157 6.71 17.01 19.91
N PRO A 158 5.79 17.62 20.69
CA PRO A 158 5.45 17.13 22.02
C PRO A 158 4.75 15.77 21.95
N PRO A 159 4.79 14.95 23.01
CA PRO A 159 3.94 13.75 23.10
C PRO A 159 2.46 14.13 22.88
N PRO A 160 1.64 13.26 22.25
CA PRO A 160 0.21 13.53 22.05
C PRO A 160 -0.50 13.88 23.36
N ALA A 161 -1.17 15.02 23.38
CA ALA A 161 -1.84 15.56 24.56
C ALA A 161 -3.28 15.05 24.65
N ALA A 162 -3.76 14.79 25.86
CA ALA A 162 -5.13 14.37 26.14
C ALA A 162 -5.95 15.50 26.76
N ALA A 163 -7.15 15.73 26.23
CA ALA A 163 -8.14 16.62 26.82
C ALA A 163 -8.94 15.89 27.93
N PRO A 164 -9.50 16.60 28.93
CA PRO A 164 -10.29 15.99 30.01
C PRO A 164 -11.50 15.17 29.53
N ASN A 165 -12.08 15.58 28.39
CA ASN A 165 -13.20 14.87 27.73
C ASN A 165 -12.75 13.62 26.93
N GLY A 166 -11.48 13.25 27.01
CA GLY A 166 -10.91 12.07 26.38
C GLY A 166 -10.47 12.23 24.92
N ALA A 167 -10.62 13.40 24.27
CA ALA A 167 -10.01 13.64 22.96
C ALA A 167 -8.47 13.66 23.04
N LEU A 168 -7.78 13.42 21.92
CA LEU A 168 -6.32 13.55 21.78
C LEU A 168 -5.96 14.57 20.72
N THR A 169 -4.82 15.24 20.89
CA THR A 169 -4.20 16.09 19.87
C THR A 169 -2.71 15.82 19.79
N ALA A 170 -2.21 15.58 18.59
CA ALA A 170 -0.78 15.57 18.28
C ALA A 170 -0.42 16.76 17.40
N ARG A 171 0.71 17.40 17.70
CA ARG A 171 1.28 18.52 16.94
C ARG A 171 2.70 18.18 16.53
N VAL A 172 3.13 18.59 15.34
CA VAL A 172 4.54 18.63 14.97
C VAL A 172 4.83 19.89 14.16
N GLU A 173 5.88 20.61 14.56
CA GLU A 173 6.40 21.78 13.87
C GLU A 173 7.74 21.44 13.25
N HIS A 174 7.83 21.65 11.94
CA HIS A 174 9.01 21.32 11.16
C HIS A 174 10.03 22.46 11.26
N ARG A 175 11.32 22.09 11.24
CA ARG A 175 12.34 23.03 10.74
C ARG A 175 12.01 23.39 9.29
N PRO A 176 12.25 24.62 8.83
CA PRO A 176 11.83 25.06 7.50
C PRO A 176 12.25 24.09 6.38
N LEU A 177 11.32 23.86 5.46
CA LEU A 177 11.49 22.94 4.34
C LEU A 177 12.36 23.60 3.27
N ALA A 178 13.67 23.39 3.37
CA ALA A 178 14.68 23.99 2.49
C ALA A 178 14.30 23.90 1.00
N GLY A 179 14.25 25.06 0.33
CA GLY A 179 13.91 25.18 -1.09
C GLY A 179 12.43 25.02 -1.45
N VAL A 180 11.56 24.59 -0.53
CA VAL A 180 10.10 24.48 -0.73
C VAL A 180 9.42 25.80 -0.35
N THR A 181 8.43 26.24 -1.11
CA THR A 181 7.61 27.43 -0.81
C THR A 181 6.14 27.08 -0.55
N PRO A 182 5.34 27.97 0.06
CA PRO A 182 3.88 27.79 0.19
C PRO A 182 3.17 27.53 -1.14
N GLU A 183 3.61 28.18 -2.22
CA GLU A 183 3.06 28.06 -3.57
C GLU A 183 3.32 26.66 -4.14
N MET A 184 4.52 26.11 -3.88
CA MET A 184 4.85 24.71 -4.21
C MET A 184 4.00 23.72 -3.43
N LEU A 185 3.68 23.99 -2.16
CA LEU A 185 2.79 23.14 -1.34
C LEU A 185 1.34 23.17 -1.87
N VAL A 186 0.84 24.36 -2.22
CA VAL A 186 -0.48 24.53 -2.87
C VAL A 186 -0.53 23.78 -4.21
N TRP A 187 0.53 23.89 -5.03
CA TRP A 187 0.63 23.13 -6.27
C TRP A 187 0.70 21.62 -6.01
N TRP A 188 1.50 21.17 -5.04
CA TRP A 188 1.69 19.75 -4.71
C TRP A 188 0.37 19.07 -4.40
N PHE A 189 -0.42 19.61 -3.49
CA PHE A 189 -1.71 19.02 -3.12
C PHE A 189 -2.76 19.08 -4.25
N GLY A 190 -2.60 19.97 -5.24
CA GLY A 190 -3.37 19.95 -6.48
C GLY A 190 -2.85 18.95 -7.54
N ASN A 191 -1.63 18.45 -7.41
CA ASN A 191 -0.90 17.67 -8.43
C ASN A 191 -0.28 16.36 -7.89
N ILE A 192 -0.72 15.90 -6.71
CA ILE A 192 -0.20 14.73 -5.98
C ILE A 192 -0.47 13.40 -6.70
N GLU A 193 -1.48 13.35 -7.57
CA GLU A 193 -1.83 12.18 -8.37
C GLU A 193 -0.96 12.05 -9.64
N GLY A 194 -0.88 10.83 -10.16
CA GLY A 194 -0.07 10.48 -11.33
C GLY A 194 1.39 10.15 -11.00
N GLU A 195 2.19 10.02 -12.05
CA GLU A 195 3.56 9.51 -12.02
C GLU A 195 4.62 10.61 -11.94
N MET A 196 5.83 10.24 -11.50
CA MET A 196 7.06 10.99 -11.74
C MET A 196 8.27 10.05 -11.82
N THR A 197 9.32 10.49 -12.52
CA THR A 197 10.62 9.81 -12.54
C THR A 197 11.35 10.06 -11.23
N HIS A 198 11.82 9.00 -10.57
CA HIS A 198 12.62 9.11 -9.36
C HIS A 198 14.12 9.33 -9.70
N PRO A 199 14.79 10.36 -9.16
CA PRO A 199 16.11 10.78 -9.65
C PRO A 199 17.25 9.81 -9.31
N VAL A 200 17.07 8.91 -8.35
CA VAL A 200 18.11 7.97 -7.88
C VAL A 200 18.24 6.72 -8.79
N ASP A 201 17.15 6.27 -9.41
CA ASP A 201 17.12 5.04 -10.22
C ASP A 201 16.53 5.23 -11.63
N GLY A 202 16.05 6.44 -11.97
CA GLY A 202 15.50 6.78 -13.28
C GLY A 202 14.16 6.11 -13.60
N ARG A 203 13.48 5.50 -12.62
CA ARG A 203 12.23 4.77 -12.84
C ARG A 203 11.00 5.64 -12.55
N SER A 204 9.92 5.40 -13.28
CA SER A 204 8.61 5.98 -12.99
C SER A 204 8.00 5.31 -11.76
N TYR A 205 7.46 6.13 -10.85
CA TYR A 205 6.60 5.70 -9.76
C TYR A 205 5.47 6.72 -9.55
N PRO A 206 4.34 6.32 -8.94
CA PRO A 206 3.35 7.26 -8.45
C PRO A 206 4.00 8.31 -7.53
N LYS A 207 3.75 9.60 -7.77
CA LYS A 207 4.27 10.73 -6.98
C LYS A 207 4.04 10.54 -5.48
N TYR A 208 2.87 10.01 -5.12
CA TYR A 208 2.53 9.68 -3.74
C TYR A 208 3.48 8.64 -3.13
N LEU A 209 3.88 7.58 -3.85
CA LEU A 209 4.95 6.67 -3.36
C LEU A 209 6.30 7.38 -3.24
N VAL A 210 6.63 8.31 -4.14
CA VAL A 210 7.89 9.09 -4.07
C VAL A 210 7.93 10.02 -2.85
N TRP A 211 6.76 10.52 -2.40
CA TRP A 211 6.66 11.41 -1.24
C TRP A 211 7.04 10.71 0.08
N HIS A 212 6.59 9.48 0.30
CA HIS A 212 7.05 8.62 1.41
C HIS A 212 7.22 7.17 0.93
N PRO A 213 8.44 6.81 0.44
CA PRO A 213 8.71 5.51 -0.21
C PRO A 213 8.29 4.26 0.57
N ARG A 214 8.30 4.34 1.91
CA ARG A 214 8.04 3.21 2.79
C ARG A 214 6.57 3.08 3.19
N ASP A 215 5.92 4.19 3.51
CA ASP A 215 4.62 4.18 4.17
C ASP A 215 3.45 4.33 3.20
N HIS A 216 3.56 5.16 2.17
CA HIS A 216 2.47 5.40 1.23
C HIS A 216 2.16 4.15 0.39
N ILE A 217 0.89 4.01 -0.02
CA ILE A 217 0.39 2.90 -0.86
C ILE A 217 -0.36 3.44 -2.07
N THR A 218 -1.46 4.19 -1.87
CA THR A 218 -2.20 4.84 -2.96
C THR A 218 -3.04 6.02 -2.45
N THR A 219 -3.16 7.06 -3.28
CA THR A 219 -4.08 8.19 -3.08
C THR A 219 -4.90 8.42 -4.34
N SER A 220 -6.16 8.82 -4.22
CA SER A 220 -6.99 9.20 -5.37
C SER A 220 -8.20 10.08 -5.02
N THR A 221 -8.58 10.97 -5.93
CA THR A 221 -9.75 11.83 -5.78
C THR A 221 -11.05 11.06 -6.02
N ALA A 222 -11.69 10.62 -4.93
CA ALA A 222 -12.98 9.92 -4.93
C ALA A 222 -14.16 10.85 -5.27
N SER A 223 -14.05 12.16 -5.03
CA SER A 223 -14.89 13.18 -5.66
C SER A 223 -14.16 14.54 -5.72
N PRO A 224 -14.34 15.34 -6.79
CA PRO A 224 -13.68 16.64 -6.92
C PRO A 224 -14.18 17.67 -5.89
N GLY A 225 -13.42 18.76 -5.75
CA GLY A 225 -13.77 19.91 -4.93
C GLY A 225 -14.69 20.92 -5.63
N ARG A 226 -14.72 22.15 -5.12
CA ARG A 226 -15.59 23.24 -5.60
C ARG A 226 -15.29 23.71 -7.03
N GLY A 227 -14.06 23.55 -7.50
CA GLY A 227 -13.68 23.95 -8.86
C GLY A 227 -12.23 23.63 -9.22
N PRO A 228 -11.80 23.96 -10.45
CA PRO A 228 -10.40 23.79 -10.86
C PRO A 228 -9.46 24.54 -9.92
N GLY A 229 -8.47 23.83 -9.36
CA GLY A 229 -7.50 24.39 -8.41
C GLY A 229 -8.00 24.58 -6.97
N ASP A 230 -9.31 24.42 -6.67
CA ASP A 230 -9.84 24.43 -5.31
C ASP A 230 -10.32 23.02 -4.89
N PRO A 231 -9.48 22.23 -4.19
CA PRO A 231 -9.87 20.94 -3.63
C PRO A 231 -10.78 21.09 -2.41
N THR A 232 -11.19 22.28 -1.96
CA THR A 232 -12.16 22.41 -0.86
C THR A 232 -13.46 21.69 -1.20
N GLY A 233 -13.91 20.81 -0.30
CA GLY A 233 -15.04 19.90 -0.53
C GLY A 233 -14.70 18.59 -1.25
N ALA A 234 -13.47 18.45 -1.77
CA ALA A 234 -13.01 17.21 -2.39
C ALA A 234 -12.95 16.08 -1.36
N ARG A 235 -13.06 14.85 -1.88
CA ARG A 235 -12.92 13.63 -1.10
C ARG A 235 -11.73 12.86 -1.64
N TRP A 236 -10.67 12.76 -0.84
CA TRP A 236 -9.47 12.01 -1.20
C TRP A 236 -9.48 10.66 -0.49
N ARG A 237 -9.40 9.59 -1.27
CA ARG A 237 -9.08 8.27 -0.75
C ARG A 237 -7.58 8.24 -0.43
N ILE A 238 -7.24 7.86 0.80
CA ILE A 238 -5.86 7.82 1.29
C ILE A 238 -5.60 6.41 1.84
N VAL A 239 -4.49 5.80 1.42
CA VAL A 239 -4.06 4.47 1.86
C VAL A 239 -2.54 4.50 2.10
N GLU A 240 -2.15 4.30 3.35
CA GLU A 240 -0.78 4.46 3.86
C GLU A 240 -0.61 3.75 5.21
N PHE A 241 0.62 3.37 5.54
CA PHE A 241 1.04 3.02 6.90
C PHE A 241 1.46 4.27 7.70
N PHE A 242 1.55 4.14 9.02
CA PHE A 242 2.26 5.11 9.87
C PHE A 242 3.45 4.41 10.54
N GLY A 243 4.65 4.56 9.95
CA GLY A 243 5.88 3.93 10.41
C GLY A 243 5.97 2.44 10.10
N ALA A 244 5.84 2.04 8.83
CA ALA A 244 5.92 0.64 8.45
C ALA A 244 7.27 -0.01 8.83
N ARG A 245 7.23 -1.27 9.27
CA ARG A 245 8.41 -2.03 9.73
C ARG A 245 9.31 -2.51 8.58
N ARG A 246 8.79 -2.63 7.35
CA ARG A 246 9.54 -2.90 6.12
C ARG A 246 8.83 -2.29 4.90
N ASP A 247 9.49 -2.39 3.75
CA ASP A 247 8.94 -2.05 2.45
C ASP A 247 7.92 -3.13 2.01
N TRP A 248 6.66 -3.02 2.48
CA TRP A 248 5.58 -3.96 2.17
C TRP A 248 5.17 -3.90 0.70
N LEU A 249 5.05 -5.07 0.04
CA LEU A 249 4.76 -5.22 -1.39
C LEU A 249 3.58 -6.16 -1.68
N ARG A 250 2.99 -6.05 -2.87
CA ARG A 250 1.91 -6.94 -3.33
C ARG A 250 2.33 -8.41 -3.26
N GLY A 251 1.51 -9.21 -2.58
CA GLY A 251 1.76 -10.63 -2.33
C GLY A 251 2.29 -10.95 -0.92
N ASP A 252 2.75 -9.94 -0.17
CA ASP A 252 3.03 -10.10 1.27
C ASP A 252 1.73 -10.48 2.02
N ALA A 253 1.83 -11.26 3.11
CA ALA A 253 0.64 -11.74 3.82
C ALA A 253 0.11 -10.70 4.82
N PRO A 254 -1.20 -10.36 4.86
CA PRO A 254 -1.75 -9.34 5.77
C PRO A 254 -1.49 -9.58 7.26
N CYS A 255 -1.21 -10.83 7.64
CA CYS A 255 -0.83 -11.24 8.99
C CYS A 255 0.54 -10.69 9.42
N GLU A 256 1.42 -10.33 8.48
CA GLU A 256 2.74 -9.75 8.75
C GLU A 256 2.67 -8.26 9.15
N TRP A 257 1.55 -7.58 8.85
CA TRP A 257 1.28 -6.18 9.22
C TRP A 257 0.01 -5.93 10.05
N ALA A 258 -0.65 -6.98 10.54
CA ALA A 258 -1.85 -6.87 11.39
C ALA A 258 -1.61 -6.16 12.75
N ASP A 259 -0.36 -5.88 13.10
CA ASP A 259 0.11 -5.16 14.28
C ASP A 259 0.47 -3.69 14.02
N GLN A 260 0.55 -3.25 12.76
CA GLN A 260 1.00 -1.91 12.38
C GLN A 260 -0.18 -0.94 12.22
N PHE A 261 0.09 0.34 12.45
CA PHE A 261 -0.85 1.41 12.16
C PHE A 261 -0.89 1.68 10.65
N PHE A 262 -2.09 1.74 10.08
CA PHE A 262 -2.35 2.13 8.70
C PHE A 262 -3.74 2.77 8.61
N THR A 263 -3.94 3.59 7.58
CA THR A 263 -5.25 4.13 7.21
C THR A 263 -5.64 3.64 5.82
N ASN A 264 -6.94 3.43 5.59
CA ASN A 264 -7.53 3.09 4.28
C ASN A 264 -8.93 3.69 4.25
N THR A 265 -8.98 4.96 3.86
CA THR A 265 -10.08 5.87 4.25
C THR A 265 -10.43 6.87 3.16
N THR A 266 -11.41 7.74 3.42
CA THR A 266 -11.72 8.90 2.60
C THR A 266 -11.74 10.17 3.46
N LEU A 267 -10.70 10.99 3.32
CA LEU A 267 -10.59 12.31 3.91
C LEU A 267 -11.47 13.29 3.12
N THR A 268 -12.15 14.22 3.81
CA THR A 268 -12.84 15.34 3.16
C THR A 268 -12.05 16.62 3.42
N VAL A 269 -11.66 17.34 2.37
CA VAL A 269 -10.98 18.64 2.48
C VAL A 269 -11.99 19.70 2.91
N ARG A 270 -11.78 20.34 4.06
CA ARG A 270 -12.66 21.38 4.64
C ARG A 270 -12.21 22.80 4.29
N ALA A 271 -10.90 23.02 4.10
CA ALA A 271 -10.30 24.28 3.66
C ALA A 271 -8.95 24.04 2.97
N PHE A 272 -8.57 24.92 2.04
CA PHE A 272 -7.31 24.84 1.31
C PHE A 272 -6.85 26.23 0.83
N GLY A 273 -5.54 26.49 0.77
CA GLY A 273 -4.99 27.70 0.16
C GLY A 273 -3.56 28.03 0.60
N ALA A 274 -3.12 29.26 0.33
CA ALA A 274 -1.74 29.71 0.53
C ALA A 274 -1.21 29.63 1.98
N GLY A 275 -2.09 29.55 2.98
CA GLY A 275 -1.71 29.39 4.40
C GLY A 275 -1.83 27.96 4.96
N GLY A 276 -2.36 26.99 4.19
CA GLY A 276 -2.55 25.65 4.71
C GLY A 276 -3.68 24.84 4.07
N MET A 277 -3.92 23.67 4.68
CA MET A 277 -5.00 22.74 4.37
C MET A 277 -5.64 22.20 5.65
N GLU A 278 -6.96 22.08 5.66
CA GLU A 278 -7.70 21.29 6.64
C GLU A 278 -8.40 20.12 5.96
N GLY A 279 -8.16 18.92 6.46
CA GLY A 279 -8.93 17.72 6.16
C GLY A 279 -9.67 17.19 7.39
N GLY A 280 -10.72 16.40 7.19
CA GLY A 280 -11.37 15.70 8.28
C GLY A 280 -12.25 14.55 7.86
N PHE A 281 -12.62 13.74 8.85
CA PHE A 281 -13.48 12.57 8.72
C PHE A 281 -14.87 12.88 9.29
N PRO A 282 -15.82 13.34 8.45
CA PRO A 282 -17.10 13.86 8.91
C PRO A 282 -17.97 12.78 9.55
N LEU A 283 -18.61 13.11 10.66
CA LEU A 283 -19.74 12.34 11.19
C LEU A 283 -21.02 12.92 10.60
N PRO A 284 -21.91 12.15 9.94
CA PRO A 284 -23.08 12.71 9.27
C PRO A 284 -24.10 13.38 10.23
N TRP A 285 -23.93 13.23 11.55
CA TRP A 285 -24.74 13.87 12.59
C TRP A 285 -24.01 14.97 13.40
N ARG A 286 -22.77 15.36 13.05
CA ARG A 286 -22.05 16.49 13.70
C ARG A 286 -21.27 17.33 12.68
N ARG A 287 -21.21 18.65 12.92
CA ARG A 287 -20.47 19.61 12.08
C ARG A 287 -18.95 19.39 12.15
N GLU A 288 -18.43 19.06 13.33
CA GLU A 288 -17.01 18.74 13.51
C GLU A 288 -16.74 17.25 13.26
N PRO A 289 -15.63 16.93 12.57
CA PRO A 289 -15.27 15.56 12.23
C PRO A 289 -14.80 14.77 13.46
N ALA A 290 -14.86 13.44 13.38
CA ALA A 290 -14.33 12.57 14.43
C ALA A 290 -12.79 12.60 14.53
N VAL A 291 -12.13 12.94 13.42
CA VAL A 291 -10.69 13.16 13.31
C VAL A 291 -10.46 14.36 12.39
N ARG A 292 -9.66 15.33 12.81
CA ARG A 292 -9.36 16.60 12.11
C ARG A 292 -7.86 16.73 11.89
N LEU A 293 -7.45 16.86 10.64
CA LEU A 293 -6.06 17.05 10.21
C LEU A 293 -5.90 18.48 9.70
N VAL A 294 -4.89 19.20 10.20
CA VAL A 294 -4.56 20.56 9.75
C VAL A 294 -3.07 20.62 9.45
N HIS A 295 -2.72 21.16 8.28
CA HIS A 295 -1.36 21.56 7.92
C HIS A 295 -1.37 23.07 7.69
N GLU A 296 -0.67 23.82 8.53
CA GLU A 296 -0.52 25.27 8.41
C GLU A 296 0.88 25.57 7.87
N TRP A 297 0.99 26.35 6.80
CA TRP A 297 2.28 26.69 6.19
C TRP A 297 2.44 28.18 5.91
N SER A 298 3.68 28.65 5.99
CA SER A 298 4.03 30.06 5.81
C SER A 298 5.44 30.22 5.23
N PRO A 299 5.73 31.31 4.50
CA PRO A 299 7.06 31.54 3.94
C PRO A 299 8.05 31.90 5.06
N SER A 300 9.32 31.51 4.89
CA SER A 300 10.44 32.00 5.69
C SER A 300 11.73 32.03 4.86
N PRO A 301 12.80 32.72 5.31
CA PRO A 301 14.06 32.81 4.56
C PRO A 301 14.73 31.45 4.27
N GLU A 302 14.39 30.44 5.04
CA GLU A 302 14.93 29.07 4.96
C GLU A 302 14.02 28.12 4.16
N GLY A 303 12.92 28.62 3.57
CA GLY A 303 11.86 27.84 2.94
C GLY A 303 10.56 27.82 3.75
N ALA A 304 9.63 26.95 3.40
CA ALA A 304 8.31 26.88 4.03
C ALA A 304 8.40 26.40 5.48
N ARG A 305 7.89 27.20 6.42
CA ARG A 305 7.55 26.74 7.77
C ARG A 305 6.26 25.92 7.69
N LEU A 306 6.20 24.82 8.43
CA LEU A 306 5.07 23.90 8.44
C LEU A 306 4.74 23.44 9.87
N VAL A 307 3.47 23.54 10.24
CA VAL A 307 2.90 22.94 11.45
C VAL A 307 1.82 21.95 11.05
N SER A 308 1.96 20.70 11.45
CA SER A 308 0.98 19.65 11.25
C SER A 308 0.30 19.31 12.58
N THR A 309 -1.03 19.32 12.62
CA THR A 309 -1.83 19.01 13.82
C THR A 309 -2.92 18.01 13.49
N LEU A 310 -2.98 16.91 14.24
CA LEU A 310 -4.02 15.89 14.15
C LEU A 310 -4.77 15.78 15.48
N THR A 311 -6.08 16.04 15.44
CA THR A 311 -7.00 15.88 16.57
C THR A 311 -7.87 14.64 16.36
N VAL A 312 -8.02 13.83 17.40
CA VAL A 312 -8.84 12.62 17.43
C VAL A 312 -9.90 12.77 18.53
N GLY A 313 -11.16 12.79 18.13
CA GLY A 313 -12.28 13.24 18.94
C GLY A 313 -12.56 14.75 18.80
N VAL A 314 -13.61 15.21 19.48
CA VAL A 314 -13.97 16.64 19.59
C VAL A 314 -13.39 17.18 20.90
N PRO A 315 -12.46 18.16 20.87
CA PRO A 315 -11.82 18.65 22.09
C PRO A 315 -12.66 19.68 22.87
N GLN A 316 -13.71 20.25 22.28
CA GLN A 316 -14.65 21.15 22.96
C GLN A 316 -15.84 20.40 23.57
N GLY A 317 -16.26 20.80 24.77
CA GLY A 317 -17.39 20.21 25.50
C GLY A 317 -17.00 18.94 26.27
N ASP A 318 -17.66 18.70 27.40
CA ASP A 318 -17.34 17.58 28.31
C ASP A 318 -18.60 16.78 28.72
N ASP A 319 -19.65 16.85 27.91
CA ASP A 319 -20.87 16.07 28.12
C ASP A 319 -20.64 14.57 27.89
N PRO A 320 -21.46 13.68 28.49
CA PRO A 320 -21.32 12.23 28.32
C PRO A 320 -21.37 11.75 26.86
N GLY A 321 -22.11 12.43 25.98
CA GLY A 321 -22.18 12.10 24.56
C GLY A 321 -20.90 12.44 23.81
N THR A 322 -20.30 13.60 24.09
CA THR A 322 -18.98 13.97 23.54
C THR A 322 -17.88 13.06 24.07
N ARG A 323 -17.88 12.70 25.35
CA ARG A 323 -16.97 11.67 25.91
C ARG A 323 -17.11 10.31 25.21
N LEU A 324 -18.34 9.90 24.90
CA LEU A 324 -18.63 8.65 24.16
C LEU A 324 -18.14 8.72 22.70
N VAL A 325 -18.36 9.84 22.01
CA VAL A 325 -17.80 10.09 20.67
C VAL A 325 -16.27 10.02 20.70
N ASN A 326 -15.62 10.63 21.70
CA ASN A 326 -14.17 10.62 21.84
C ASN A 326 -13.62 9.22 22.14
N PHE A 327 -14.31 8.42 22.96
CA PHE A 327 -13.98 7.01 23.14
C PHE A 327 -13.99 6.25 21.80
N PHE A 328 -15.09 6.34 21.04
CA PHE A 328 -15.18 5.65 19.75
C PHE A 328 -14.20 6.18 18.71
N ALA A 329 -13.96 7.50 18.63
CA ALA A 329 -12.99 8.09 17.72
C ALA A 329 -11.56 7.60 17.99
N LYS A 330 -11.15 7.48 19.25
CA LYS A 330 -9.82 6.94 19.61
C LYS A 330 -9.68 5.46 19.29
N ARG A 331 -10.70 4.65 19.60
CA ARG A 331 -10.71 3.23 19.19
C ARG A 331 -10.62 3.14 17.67
N ALA A 332 -11.46 3.88 16.96
CA ALA A 332 -11.44 4.01 15.51
C ALA A 332 -10.34 4.96 14.97
N PHE A 333 -9.21 5.11 15.68
CA PHE A 333 -7.98 5.73 15.17
C PHE A 333 -6.73 4.87 15.42
N GLY A 334 -6.59 4.30 16.63
CA GLY A 334 -5.41 3.48 17.00
C GLY A 334 -5.74 2.22 17.80
N GLY A 335 -7.00 1.79 17.82
CA GLY A 335 -7.44 0.53 18.43
C GLY A 335 -7.26 0.50 19.95
N ARG A 336 -6.14 -0.05 20.41
CA ARG A 336 -5.77 -0.11 21.84
C ARG A 336 -4.73 0.92 22.25
N GLU A 337 -4.02 1.52 21.29
CA GLU A 337 -2.84 2.37 21.52
C GLU A 337 -2.92 3.69 20.71
N PRO A 338 -4.01 4.48 20.84
CA PRO A 338 -4.22 5.68 20.03
C PRO A 338 -3.15 6.76 20.23
N GLU A 339 -2.54 6.84 21.41
CA GLU A 339 -1.40 7.72 21.69
C GLU A 339 -0.13 7.26 20.94
N ALA A 340 0.06 5.94 20.75
CA ALA A 340 1.17 5.40 19.95
C ALA A 340 0.93 5.59 18.45
N ALA A 341 -0.31 5.39 17.97
CA ALA A 341 -0.72 5.68 16.60
C ALA A 341 -0.49 7.16 16.25
N LEU A 342 -0.86 8.09 17.14
CA LEU A 342 -0.58 9.51 16.97
C LEU A 342 0.92 9.84 16.98
N ARG A 343 1.72 9.13 17.79
CA ARG A 343 3.17 9.30 17.80
C ARG A 343 3.85 8.76 16.54
N ALA A 344 3.30 7.71 15.94
CA ALA A 344 3.72 7.20 14.63
C ALA A 344 3.36 8.20 13.52
N TRP A 345 2.13 8.75 13.53
CA TRP A 345 1.71 9.81 12.61
C TRP A 345 2.61 11.06 12.68
N GLN A 346 3.01 11.51 13.87
CA GLN A 346 3.98 12.63 14.00
C GLN A 346 5.32 12.35 13.30
N LEU A 347 5.84 11.12 13.37
CA LEU A 347 7.08 10.73 12.68
C LEU A 347 6.87 10.62 11.16
N HIS A 348 5.72 10.10 10.75
CA HIS A 348 5.32 10.01 9.35
C HIS A 348 5.23 11.41 8.71
N CYS A 349 4.61 12.39 9.37
CA CYS A 349 4.61 13.78 8.89
C CYS A 349 6.01 14.36 8.75
N LEU A 350 6.88 14.17 9.76
CA LEU A 350 8.29 14.59 9.67
C LEU A 350 9.00 13.98 8.46
N GLN A 351 8.66 12.75 8.10
CA GLN A 351 9.22 12.03 6.96
C GLN A 351 8.66 12.53 5.62
N GLU A 352 7.34 12.57 5.43
CA GLU A 352 6.71 12.93 4.16
C GLU A 352 7.10 14.36 3.73
N PHE A 353 6.81 15.38 4.56
CA PHE A 353 7.09 16.77 4.22
C PHE A 353 8.60 17.06 4.22
N GLY A 354 9.36 16.35 5.07
CA GLY A 354 10.82 16.40 5.08
C GLY A 354 11.49 15.85 3.81
N ASN A 355 10.77 15.08 3.00
CA ASN A 355 11.23 14.58 1.70
C ASN A 355 10.95 15.55 0.54
N LEU A 356 9.97 16.45 0.65
CA LEU A 356 9.57 17.34 -0.45
C LEU A 356 10.73 18.16 -1.02
N LYS A 357 11.65 18.61 -0.16
CA LYS A 357 12.88 19.33 -0.53
C LYS A 357 13.76 18.62 -1.59
N PHE A 358 13.65 17.29 -1.72
CA PHE A 358 14.47 16.50 -2.64
C PHE A 358 13.93 16.45 -4.08
N PHE A 359 12.69 16.88 -4.31
CA PHE A 359 12.05 16.76 -5.63
C PHE A 359 11.03 17.84 -5.97
N LEU A 360 10.29 18.37 -5.00
CA LEU A 360 9.19 19.30 -5.25
C LEU A 360 9.62 20.60 -5.95
N PRO A 361 10.76 21.25 -5.62
CA PRO A 361 11.16 22.49 -6.30
C PRO A 361 11.44 22.30 -7.81
N GLU A 362 12.12 21.21 -8.18
CA GLU A 362 12.45 20.88 -9.56
C GLU A 362 11.21 20.39 -10.34
N LEU A 363 10.39 19.55 -9.71
CA LEU A 363 9.11 19.09 -10.24
C LEU A 363 8.17 20.28 -10.52
N TYR A 364 8.08 21.23 -9.58
CA TYR A 364 7.29 22.45 -9.74
C TYR A 364 7.79 23.31 -10.92
N ALA A 365 9.10 23.60 -10.97
CA ALA A 365 9.71 24.38 -12.05
C ALA A 365 9.47 23.75 -13.44
N SER A 366 9.55 22.42 -13.55
CA SER A 366 9.25 21.71 -14.80
C SER A 366 7.78 21.85 -15.24
N SER A 367 6.86 22.00 -14.29
CA SER A 367 5.42 22.14 -14.55
C SER A 367 5.02 23.57 -14.92
N SER A 368 5.74 24.58 -14.42
CA SER A 368 5.46 26.00 -14.65
C SER A 368 6.00 26.53 -15.99
N GLY A 369 6.75 25.72 -16.74
CA GLY A 369 7.25 26.06 -18.08
C GLY A 369 8.52 26.93 -18.14
N GLU A 370 9.02 27.36 -16.98
CA GLU A 370 10.19 28.25 -16.85
C GLU A 370 11.50 27.65 -17.39
N GLY A 371 11.56 26.33 -17.57
CA GLY A 371 12.73 25.60 -18.11
C GLY A 371 12.94 25.66 -19.64
N SER A 372 12.16 26.44 -20.39
CA SER A 372 12.20 26.43 -21.88
C SER A 372 12.83 27.66 -22.54
N GLY A 373 13.05 28.76 -21.81
CA GLY A 373 13.55 30.03 -22.34
C GLY A 373 15.07 30.22 -22.27
N GLY A 374 15.87 29.32 -22.87
CA GLY A 374 17.32 29.23 -22.55
C GLY A 374 18.31 28.82 -23.64
N SER A 375 17.94 28.80 -24.94
CA SER A 375 18.90 28.49 -26.03
C SER A 375 18.64 29.33 -27.29
N GLY A 376 18.79 30.66 -27.14
CA GLY A 376 18.91 31.56 -28.28
C GLY A 376 20.35 31.56 -28.80
N ALA A 377 20.54 31.22 -30.07
CA ALA A 377 21.87 31.16 -30.69
C ALA A 377 22.43 32.56 -31.01
N ALA A 378 23.75 32.70 -30.87
CA ALA A 378 24.58 33.77 -31.42
C ALA A 378 25.97 33.19 -31.74
#